data_AF-A0A645JJQ4-F1
#
_entry.id   AF-A0A645JJQ4-F1
#
_cell.length_a   1.000
_cell.length_b   1.000
_cell.length_c   1.000
_cell.angle_alpha   90.00
_cell.angle_beta   90.00
_cell.angle_gamma   90.00
#
_symmetry.space_group_name_H-M   'P 1'
#
loop_
_entity.id
_entity.type
_entity.pdbx_description
1 polymer ?
#
loop_
_entity_poly.entity_id
_entity_poly.type
_entity_poly.pdbx_seq_one_letter_code
_entity_poly.pdbx_strand_id
1 'polypeptide(L)' 'MYIAYKADTNFVDVVIQSSRLRLTINMKFADVIDPKGICKDITNSGRWGNGDVEVGLDSLDELEDAMMIIEQAFRLRDVE' A
#
# COMPACT_ATOMS: atom_id res chain seq x y z
N MET A 1 -4.41 -13.90 -6.44
CA MET A 1 -3.83 -13.28 -7.66
C MET A 1 -3.70 -11.79 -7.38
N TYR A 2 -2.53 -11.21 -7.63
CA TYR A 2 -2.23 -9.81 -7.36
C TYR A 2 -1.46 -9.21 -8.54
N ILE A 3 -1.50 -7.88 -8.65
CA ILE A 3 -0.67 -7.10 -9.58
C ILE A 3 0.36 -6.38 -8.73
N ALA A 4 1.65 -6.60 -8.99
CA ALA A 4 2.73 -5.91 -8.29
C ALA A 4 3.27 -4.75 -9.13
N TYR A 5 3.47 -3.61 -8.50
CA TYR A 5 4.25 -2.51 -9.06
C TYR A 5 5.60 -2.44 -8.35
N LYS A 6 6.67 -2.30 -9.13
CA LYS A 6 8.06 -2.37 -8.65
C LYS A 6 8.89 -1.22 -9.22
N ALA A 7 9.78 -0.70 -8.37
CA ALA A 7 11.01 -0.04 -8.79
C ALA A 7 12.09 -1.13 -8.80
N ASP A 8 13.08 -1.07 -7.90
CA ASP A 8 14.01 -2.18 -7.64
C ASP A 8 13.32 -3.38 -6.98
N THR A 9 12.42 -3.10 -6.03
CA THR A 9 11.58 -4.10 -5.36
C THR A 9 10.12 -3.64 -5.37
N ASN A 10 9.18 -4.53 -5.00
CA ASN A 10 7.76 -4.16 -4.92
C ASN A 10 7.58 -2.98 -3.98
N PHE A 11 6.86 -1.95 -4.40
CA PHE A 11 6.45 -0.86 -3.51
C PHE A 11 4.94 -0.91 -3.20
N VAL A 12 4.14 -1.52 -4.09
CA VAL A 12 2.73 -1.82 -3.84
C VAL A 12 2.30 -3.10 -4.54
N ASP A 13 1.52 -3.91 -3.83
CA ASP A 13 0.78 -5.03 -4.38
C ASP A 13 -0.72 -4.72 -4.37
N VAL A 14 -1.39 -4.91 -5.52
CA VAL A 14 -2.82 -4.65 -5.70
C VAL A 14 -3.57 -5.97 -5.82
N VAL A 15 -4.50 -6.20 -4.90
CA VAL A 15 -5.43 -7.33 -4.93
C VAL A 15 -6.80 -6.83 -5.33
N ILE A 16 -7.29 -7.30 -6.48
CA ILE A 16 -8.66 -7.06 -6.92
C ILE A 16 -9.60 -7.95 -6.09
N GLN A 17 -10.56 -7.34 -5.41
CA GLN A 17 -11.63 -8.03 -4.72
C GLN A 17 -12.97 -7.81 -5.44
N SER A 18 -14.01 -8.51 -5.01
CA SER A 18 -15.36 -8.41 -5.60
C SER A 18 -15.99 -7.02 -5.52
N SER A 19 -15.55 -6.16 -4.59
CA SER A 19 -16.16 -4.84 -4.36
C SER A 19 -15.16 -3.69 -4.23
N ARG A 20 -13.86 -3.96 -4.21
CA ARG A 20 -12.82 -2.94 -3.96
C ARG A 20 -11.44 -3.41 -4.41
N LEU A 21 -10.50 -2.48 -4.50
CA LEU A 21 -9.08 -2.82 -4.53
C LEU A 21 -8.52 -2.80 -3.11
N ARG A 22 -7.63 -3.75 -2.84
CA ARG A 22 -6.86 -3.81 -1.60
C ARG A 22 -5.41 -3.67 -1.94
N LEU A 23 -4.78 -2.64 -1.38
CA LEU A 23 -3.40 -2.28 -1.62
C LEU A 23 -2.58 -2.72 -0.41
N THR A 24 -1.54 -3.51 -0.63
CA THR A 24 -0.50 -3.74 0.37
C THR A 24 0.67 -2.83 0.01
N ILE A 25 1.00 -1.90 0.91
CA ILE A 25 2.06 -0.91 0.70
C ILE A 25 3.33 -1.44 1.38
N ASN A 26 4.41 -1.57 0.61
CA ASN A 26 5.66 -2.14 1.11
C ASN A 26 6.50 -1.11 1.88
N MET A 27 6.05 -0.76 3.08
CA MET A 27 6.78 0.02 4.08
C MET A 27 6.31 -0.37 5.49
N LYS A 28 7.04 0.08 6.53
CA LYS A 28 6.60 -0.13 7.92
C LYS A 28 5.43 0.78 8.25
N PHE A 29 4.48 0.27 9.03
CA PHE A 29 3.33 1.07 9.46
C PHE A 29 3.76 2.27 10.33
N ALA A 30 4.80 2.12 11.15
CA ALA A 30 5.33 3.20 11.97
C ALA A 30 5.95 4.37 11.16
N ASP A 31 6.31 4.14 9.89
CA ASP A 31 6.97 5.13 9.04
C ASP A 31 5.98 5.87 8.11
N VAL A 32 4.70 5.44 8.07
CA VAL A 32 3.71 6.02 7.16
C VAL A 32 3.24 7.38 7.66
N ILE A 33 3.25 8.38 6.77
CA ILE A 33 2.63 9.68 7.02
C ILE A 33 1.20 9.61 6.49
N ASP A 34 0.25 9.38 7.40
CA ASP A 34 -1.17 9.20 7.09
C ASP A 34 -2.05 10.15 7.92
N PRO A 35 -2.20 11.42 7.49
CA PRO A 35 -3.02 12.40 8.20
C PRO A 35 -4.53 12.10 8.15
N LYS A 36 -4.96 11.22 7.23
CA LYS A 36 -6.37 10.87 7.03
C LYS A 36 -6.77 9.56 7.72
N GLY A 37 -5.81 8.81 8.26
CA GLY A 37 -6.06 7.56 8.98
C GLY A 37 -6.63 6.46 8.08
N ILE A 38 -6.30 6.46 6.79
CA ILE A 38 -6.77 5.48 5.80
C ILE A 38 -5.94 4.19 5.80
N CYS A 39 -4.76 4.21 6.41
CA CYS A 39 -3.86 3.08 6.53
C CYS A 39 -4.26 2.17 7.68
N LYS A 40 -4.19 0.86 7.42
CA LYS A 40 -4.36 -0.18 8.42
C LYS A 40 -3.04 -0.89 8.69
N ASP A 41 -2.68 -1.00 9.96
CA ASP A 41 -1.57 -1.82 10.41
C ASP A 41 -1.92 -3.31 10.21
N ILE A 42 -1.11 -3.98 9.39
CA ILE A 42 -1.21 -5.41 9.11
C ILE A 42 0.06 -6.18 9.47
N THR A 43 1.00 -5.62 10.23
CA THR A 43 2.27 -6.28 10.61
C THR A 43 2.05 -7.67 11.23
N ASN A 44 1.03 -7.81 12.07
CA ASN A 44 0.75 -9.06 12.80
C ASN A 44 -0.34 -9.92 12.15
N SER A 45 -0.68 -9.68 10.90
CA SER A 45 -1.82 -10.33 10.23
C SER A 45 -1.56 -11.77 9.75
N GLY A 46 -0.36 -12.31 9.95
CA GLY A 46 0.01 -13.68 9.55
C GLY A 46 0.05 -13.90 8.03
N ARG A 47 0.24 -12.82 7.27
CA ARG A 47 0.19 -12.83 5.81
C ARG A 47 1.57 -13.07 5.21
N TRP A 48 1.59 -13.71 4.05
CA TRP A 48 2.76 -13.81 3.20
C TRP A 48 2.76 -12.59 2.28
N GLY A 49 3.61 -11.60 2.53
CA GLY A 49 3.67 -10.36 1.76
C GLY A 49 4.78 -9.43 2.24
N ASN A 50 5.09 -8.43 1.42
CA ASN A 50 6.07 -7.41 1.72
C ASN A 50 5.33 -6.12 2.08
N GLY A 51 5.36 -5.72 3.34
CA GLY A 51 4.72 -4.49 3.81
C GLY A 51 3.82 -4.67 5.01
N ASP A 52 3.76 -3.62 5.83
CA ASP A 52 3.02 -3.57 7.08
C ASP A 52 1.73 -2.72 6.97
N VAL A 53 1.48 -2.13 5.80
CA VAL A 53 0.41 -1.15 5.58
C VAL A 53 -0.59 -1.69 4.56
N GLU A 54 -1.88 -1.62 4.89
CA GLU A 54 -2.99 -1.87 3.96
C GLU A 54 -3.81 -0.60 3.72
N VAL A 55 -4.18 -0.35 2.46
CA VAL A 55 -5.14 0.69 2.07
C VAL A 55 -6.26 0.03 1.25
N GLY A 56 -7.51 0.35 1.58
CA GLY A 56 -8.67 0.03 0.75
C GLY A 56 -8.93 1.15 -0.25
N LEU A 57 -9.26 0.80 -1.49
CA LEU A 57 -9.75 1.74 -2.49
C LEU A 57 -11.12 1.24 -2.98
N ASP A 58 -12.16 1.83 -2.42
CA ASP A 58 -13.56 1.49 -2.67
C ASP A 58 -14.16 2.37 -3.78
N SER A 59 -13.61 3.57 -4.02
CA SER A 59 -14.02 4.48 -5.10
C SER A 59 -12.86 5.30 -5.70
N LEU A 60 -13.10 5.97 -6.82
CA LEU A 60 -12.10 6.85 -7.44
C LEU A 60 -11.84 8.14 -6.66
N ASP A 61 -12.76 8.56 -5.79
CA ASP A 61 -12.58 9.78 -4.99
C ASP A 61 -11.48 9.61 -3.92
N GLU A 62 -11.16 8.37 -3.56
CA GLU A 62 -10.09 7.99 -2.63
C GLU A 62 -8.73 7.82 -3.34
N LEU A 63 -8.71 7.91 -4.68
CA LEU A 63 -7.52 7.60 -5.48
C LEU A 63 -6.35 8.52 -5.13
N GLU A 64 -6.60 9.83 -4.98
CA GLU A 64 -5.56 10.80 -4.66
C GLU A 64 -4.90 10.48 -3.32
N ASP A 65 -5.69 10.12 -2.31
CA ASP A 65 -5.20 9.76 -0.98
C ASP A 65 -4.40 8.45 -1.00
N ALA A 66 -4.91 7.43 -1.69
CA ALA A 66 -4.18 6.18 -1.88
C ALA A 66 -2.85 6.41 -2.61
N MET A 67 -2.83 7.27 -3.63
CA MET A 67 -1.62 7.60 -4.38
C MET A 67 -0.58 8.31 -3.51
N MET A 68 -0.98 9.20 -2.59
CA MET A 68 -0.05 9.81 -1.62
C MET A 68 0.63 8.78 -0.71
N ILE A 69 -0.06 7.71 -0.34
CA ILE A 69 0.53 6.62 0.45
C ILE A 69 1.46 5.76 -0.43
N ILE A 70 1.02 5.41 -1.64
CA ILE A 70 1.84 4.62 -2.59
C ILE A 70 3.15 5.34 -2.92
N GLU A 71 3.10 6.67 -3.11
CA GLU A 71 4.28 7.48 -3.44
C GLU A 71 5.35 7.42 -2.34
N GLN A 72 4.96 7.38 -1.06
CA GLN A 72 5.91 7.23 0.06
C GLN A 72 6.70 5.91 -0.08
N ALA A 73 6.01 4.81 -0.38
CA ALA A 73 6.67 3.52 -0.60
C ALA A 73 7.49 3.50 -1.87
N PHE A 74 7.03 4.13 -2.96
CA PHE A 74 7.80 4.24 -4.20
C PHE A 74 9.15 4.95 -3.95
N ARG A 75 9.12 6.13 -3.32
CA ARG A 75 10.34 6.91 -3.00
C ARG A 75 11.30 6.15 -2.08
N LEU A 76 10.81 5.30 -1.18
CA LEU A 76 11.64 4.43 -0.34
C LEU A 76 12.38 3.35 -1.14
N ARG A 77 11.86 2.97 -2.31
CA ARG A 77 12.46 1.94 -3.20
C ARG A 77 13.22 2.52 -4.39
N ASP A 78 13.17 3.84 -4.57
CA ASP A 78 13.76 4.58 -5.70
C ASP A 78 15.02 5.37 -5.28
N VAL A 79 15.71 4.91 -4.22
CA VAL A 79 16.96 5.51 -3.74
C VAL A 79 18.13 4.72 -4.33
N GLU A 80 18.85 5.34 -5.29
CA GLU A 80 20.21 4.94 -5.71
C GLU A 80 21.24 5.09 -4.56
#